data_AF-E7GJD3-F1
#
_entry.id   AF-E7GJD3-F1
#
_cell.length_a   1.000
_cell.length_b   1.000
_cell.length_c   1.000
_cell.angle_alpha   90.00
_cell.angle_beta   90.00
_cell.angle_gamma   90.00
#
_symmetry.space_group_name_H-M   'P 1'
#
loop_
_entity.id
_entity.type
_entity.pdbx_description
1 polymer ?
#
loop_
_entity_poly.entity_id
_entity_poly.type
_entity_poly.pdbx_seq_one_letter_code
_entity_poly.pdbx_strand_id
1 'polypeptide(L)' 'DHINSTPREVLNGKTPYELALESFGEDTLKALQLRRIAPDEVNLTPKLIRYNR' A
#
# COMPACT_ATOMS: atom_id res chain seq x y z
N ASP A 1 5.46 9.08 4.25
CA ASP A 1 5.57 7.60 4.34
C ASP A 1 4.22 6.91 4.44
N HIS A 2 3.97 5.91 3.59
CA HIS A 2 2.70 5.19 3.52
C HIS A 2 2.73 3.95 4.44
N ILE A 3 1.65 3.70 5.19
CA ILE A 3 1.59 2.64 6.22
C ILE A 3 1.96 1.24 5.71
N ASN A 4 1.65 0.92 4.44
CA ASN A 4 1.97 -0.37 3.82
C ASN A 4 3.34 -0.42 3.12
N SER A 5 4.03 0.71 3.00
CA SER A 5 5.35 0.82 2.35
C SER A 5 6.46 1.13 3.37
N THR A 6 6.13 1.21 4.66
CA THR A 6 7.09 1.47 5.74
C THR A 6 7.52 0.16 6.40
N PRO A 7 8.83 -0.15 6.47
CA PRO A 7 9.39 -1.26 7.24
C PRO A 7 8.94 -1.29 8.70
N ARG A 8 8.72 -2.48 9.25
CA ARG A 8 8.34 -2.68 10.66
C ARG A 8 9.31 -3.64 11.34
N GLU A 9 9.81 -3.26 12.51
CA GLU A 9 10.66 -4.14 13.34
C GLU A 9 9.94 -5.44 13.68
N VAL A 10 8.65 -5.37 14.04
CA VAL A 10 7.81 -6.55 14.33
C VAL A 10 7.59 -7.47 13.11
N LEU A 11 7.89 -6.98 11.90
CA LEU A 11 7.87 -7.75 10.65
C LEU A 11 9.29 -8.07 10.17
N ASN A 12 10.28 -8.09 11.07
CA ASN A 12 11.70 -8.30 10.74
C ASN A 12 12.24 -7.30 9.70
N GLY A 13 11.82 -6.04 9.80
CA GLY A 13 12.23 -4.98 8.87
C GLY A 13 11.52 -5.02 7.51
N LYS A 14 10.53 -5.91 7.32
CA LYS A 14 9.70 -5.91 6.11
C LYS A 14 8.55 -4.92 6.20
N THR A 15 8.09 -4.49 5.03
CA THR A 15 6.85 -3.74 4.88
C THR A 15 5.64 -4.69 4.93
N PRO A 16 4.45 -4.20 5.34
CA PRO A 16 3.22 -4.98 5.21
C PRO A 16 2.97 -5.48 3.77
N TYR A 17 3.34 -4.71 2.75
CA TYR A 17 3.23 -5.13 1.36
C TYR A 17 4.14 -6.33 1.02
N GLU A 18 5.40 -6.30 1.44
CA GLU A 18 6.35 -7.41 1.21
C GLU A 18 5.87 -8.70 1.86
N LEU A 19 5.35 -8.63 3.09
CA LEU A 19 4.81 -9.79 3.77
C LEU A 19 3.59 -10.38 3.04
N ALA A 20 2.70 -9.53 2.53
CA ALA A 20 1.56 -9.96 1.74
C ALA A 20 1.99 -10.62 0.41
N LEU A 21 2.98 -10.02 -0.27
CA LEU A 21 3.52 -10.57 -1.52
C LEU A 21 4.12 -11.96 -1.31
N GLU A 22 4.87 -12.16 -0.23
CA GLU A 22 5.45 -13.46 0.14
C GLU A 22 4.39 -14.50 0.50
N SER A 23 3.31 -14.08 1.17
CA SER A 23 2.28 -15.01 1.69
C SER A 23 1.28 -15.45 0.62
N PHE A 24 0.93 -14.55 -0.31
CA PHE A 24 -0.18 -14.76 -1.25
C PHE A 24 0.25 -14.77 -2.72
N GLY A 25 1.43 -14.27 -3.05
CA GLY A 25 1.92 -14.20 -4.42
C GLY A 25 1.34 -13.02 -5.23
N GLU A 26 2.02 -12.70 -6.33
CA GLU A 26 1.76 -11.49 -7.11
C GLU A 26 0.37 -11.46 -7.75
N ASP A 27 -0.11 -12.59 -8.27
CA ASP A 27 -1.40 -12.67 -8.96
C ASP A 27 -2.58 -12.39 -8.03
N THR A 28 -2.53 -12.89 -6.80
CA THR A 28 -3.55 -12.60 -5.77
C THR A 28 -3.52 -11.12 -5.39
N LEU A 29 -2.34 -10.52 -5.22
CA LEU A 29 -2.22 -9.10 -4.91
C LEU A 29 -2.78 -8.23 -6.05
N LYS A 30 -2.49 -8.57 -7.31
CA LYS A 30 -3.03 -7.90 -8.50
C LYS A 30 -4.55 -8.01 -8.58
N ALA A 31 -5.12 -9.19 -8.30
CA ALA A 31 -6.56 -9.40 -8.28
C ALA A 31 -7.26 -8.54 -7.20
N LEU A 32 -6.61 -8.36 -6.05
CA LEU A 32 -7.05 -7.46 -4.97
C LEU A 32 -6.72 -5.98 -5.24
N GLN A 33 -6.11 -5.67 -6.38
CA GLN A 33 -5.69 -4.31 -6.76
C GLN A 33 -4.69 -3.68 -5.78
N LEU A 34 -3.93 -4.51 -5.07
CA LEU A 34 -2.85 -4.06 -4.19
C LEU A 34 -1.62 -3.72 -5.02
N ARG A 35 -1.02 -2.56 -4.73
CA ARG A 35 0.17 -2.06 -5.42
C ARG A 35 1.15 -1.42 -4.44
N ARG A 36 2.45 -1.52 -4.73
CA ARG A 36 3.45 -0.70 -4.03
C ARG A 36 3.14 0.77 -4.27
N ILE A 37 3.13 1.53 -3.19
CA ILE A 37 3.05 2.98 -3.23
C ILE A 37 4.46 3.47 -2.92
N ALA A 38 5.03 4.24 -3.85
CA ALA A 38 6.32 4.86 -3.62
C ALA A 38 6.25 5.77 -2.39
N PRO A 39 7.32 5.86 -1.59
CA PRO A 39 7.49 6.98 -0.68
C PRO A 39 7.24 8.26 -1.49
N ASP A 40 6.47 9.19 -0.94
CA ASP A 40 6.07 10.48 -1.54
C ASP A 40 4.81 10.52 -2.44
N GLU A 41 4.19 9.38 -2.80
CA GLU A 41 2.89 9.37 -3.51
C GLU A 41 1.65 9.42 -2.59
N VAL A 42 1.78 10.02 -1.40
CA VAL A 42 0.63 10.21 -0.51
C VAL A 42 -0.02 11.55 -0.80
N ASN A 43 -1.26 11.55 -1.30
CA ASN A 43 -2.07 12.79 -1.37
C ASN A 43 -2.33 13.26 0.07
N LEU A 44 -1.56 14.25 0.52
CA LEU A 44 -1.71 14.87 1.86
C LEU A 44 -2.99 15.71 1.97
N THR A 45 -3.61 16.03 0.84
CA THR A 45 -4.85 16.79 0.79
C THR A 45 -6.01 15.82 0.50
N PRO A 46 -7.01 15.72 1.39
CA PRO A 46 -8.23 14.98 1.06
C PRO A 46 -8.90 15.65 -0.14
N LYS A 47 -8.94 14.97 -1.29
CA LYS A 47 -9.74 15.40 -2.43
C LYS A 47 -11.18 14.97 -2.16
N LEU A 48 -12.06 15.93 -1.92
CA LEU A 48 -13.50 15.68 -1.85
C LEU A 48 -13.94 15.08 -3.19
N ILE A 49 -14.72 13.98 -3.15
CA ILE A 49 -15.48 13.54 -4.31
C ILE A 49 -16.45 14.68 -4.64
N ARG A 50 -16.20 15.41 -5.73
CA ARG A 50 -17.19 16.37 -6.24
C ARG A 50 -18.38 15.57 -6.74
N TYR A 51 -19.48 15.64 -5.99
CA TYR A 51 -20.78 15.29 -6.53
C TYR A 51 -21.15 16.35 -7.56
N ASN A 52 -20.99 16.05 -8.85
CA ASN A 52 -21.55 16.89 -9.89
C ASN A 52 -23.05 16.56 -9.94
N ARG A 53 -23.88 17.55 -9.57
CA ARG A 53 -25.33 17.50 -9.79
C ARG A 53 -25.64 17.80 -11.25
#